data_AF-A0A4R3VNG6-F1
#
_entry.id   AF-A0A4R3VNG6-F1
#
_cell.length_a   1.000
_cell.length_b   1.000
_cell.length_c   1.000
_cell.angle_alpha   90.00
_cell.angle_beta   90.00
_cell.angle_gamma   90.00
#
_symmetry.space_group_name_H-M   'P 1'
#
loop_
_entity.id
_entity.type
_entity.pdbx_description
1 polymer ?
#
loop_
_entity_poly.entity_id
_entity_poly.type
_entity_poly.pdbx_seq_one_letter_code
_entity_poly.pdbx_strand_id
1 'polypeptide(L)'
;YSAYFTNNEFAATDVWRMYRQRGDAENRIKELKADFGAESFNLKGFYPTEAALIFSMIAYNLMSIFRIFVLQEKTQKTLSTLRYRTFAIGDYFEKVGHTLKLKIALTKKRRKWFRGLWDYPIDLQMKISTA
;
A
#
# COMPACT_ATOMS: atom_id res chain seq x y z
N TYR A 1 -13.90 11.93 32.01
CA TYR A 1 -14.77 13.01 31.53
C TYR A 1 -14.22 13.48 30.19
N SER A 2 -15.05 13.63 29.15
CA SER A 2 -14.64 14.08 27.80
C SER A 2 -15.55 15.20 27.35
N ALA A 3 -14.98 16.35 26.98
CA ALA A 3 -15.70 17.51 26.49
C ALA A 3 -15.35 17.75 25.01
N TYR A 4 -16.35 18.06 24.19
CA TYR A 4 -16.18 18.31 22.76
C TYR A 4 -16.67 19.72 22.44
N PHE A 5 -15.82 20.50 21.78
CA PHE A 5 -16.15 21.81 21.24
C PHE A 5 -16.21 21.68 19.71
N THR A 6 -17.33 22.07 19.11
CA THR A 6 -17.56 21.93 17.67
C THR A 6 -18.33 23.14 17.16
N ASN A 7 -18.03 23.55 15.93
CA ASN A 7 -18.79 24.53 15.16
C ASN A 7 -19.88 23.87 14.30
N ASN A 8 -19.99 22.54 14.30
CA ASN A 8 -21.02 21.80 13.55
C ASN A 8 -22.35 21.77 14.31
N GLU A 9 -23.45 21.90 13.57
CA GLU A 9 -24.84 21.89 14.07
C GLU A 9 -25.45 20.48 14.22
N PHE A 10 -24.64 19.41 14.12
CA PHE A 10 -25.13 18.04 14.24
C PHE A 10 -25.56 17.69 15.67
N ALA A 11 -26.41 16.67 15.79
CA ALA A 11 -26.77 16.11 17.09
C ALA A 11 -25.52 15.67 17.87
N ALA A 12 -25.53 15.87 19.20
CA ALA A 12 -24.40 15.54 20.06
C ALA A 12 -23.92 14.08 19.91
N THR A 13 -24.84 13.16 19.61
CA THR A 13 -24.53 11.75 19.33
C THR A 13 -23.72 11.55 18.05
N ASP A 14 -24.01 12.32 17.02
CA ASP A 14 -23.31 12.22 15.72
C ASP A 14 -21.95 12.90 15.77
N VAL A 15 -21.85 14.03 16.48
CA VAL A 15 -20.55 14.66 16.80
C VAL A 15 -19.65 13.67 17.53
N TRP A 16 -20.20 12.97 18.54
CA TRP A 16 -19.44 11.95 19.27
C TRP A 16 -19.05 10.76 18.38
N ARG A 17 -19.96 10.24 17.55
CA ARG A 17 -19.67 9.13 16.62
C ARG A 17 -18.58 9.48 15.62
N MET A 18 -18.65 10.68 15.02
CA MET A 18 -17.60 11.19 14.13
C MET A 18 -16.26 11.32 14.86
N TYR A 19 -16.26 11.98 16.02
CA TYR A 19 -15.01 12.24 16.73
C TYR A 19 -14.35 10.95 17.25
N ARG A 20 -15.14 9.94 17.64
CA ARG A 20 -14.62 8.65 18.10
C ARG A 20 -13.77 7.94 17.04
N GLN A 21 -14.00 8.20 15.75
CA GLN A 21 -13.19 7.65 14.66
C GLN A 21 -11.78 8.27 14.56
N ARG A 22 -11.47 9.31 15.35
CA ARG A 22 -10.11 9.92 15.41
C ARG A 22 -9.03 8.90 15.75
N GLY A 23 -9.34 7.86 16.54
CA GLY A 23 -8.39 6.77 16.84
C GLY A 23 -7.87 6.07 15.59
N ASP A 24 -8.67 6.01 14.52
CA ASP A 24 -8.22 5.43 13.25
C ASP A 24 -7.17 6.29 12.57
N ALA A 25 -7.23 7.62 12.72
CA ALA A 25 -6.20 8.52 12.19
C ALA A 25 -4.83 8.26 12.83
N GLU A 26 -4.78 8.05 14.15
CA GLU A 26 -3.54 7.73 14.84
C GLU A 26 -2.98 6.37 14.38
N ASN A 27 -3.83 5.37 14.19
CA ASN A 27 -3.42 4.07 13.68
C ASN A 27 -2.83 4.18 12.26
N ARG A 28 -3.43 5.00 11.39
CA ARG A 28 -2.91 5.28 10.03
C ARG A 28 -1.55 5.96 10.06
N ILE A 29 -1.32 6.89 11.00
CA ILE A 29 -0.01 7.55 11.18
C ILE A 29 1.04 6.56 11.66
N LYS A 30 0.71 5.68 12.62
CA LYS A 30 1.62 4.61 13.09
C LYS A 30 1.99 3.66 11.96
N GLU A 31 1.01 3.30 11.13
CA GLU A 31 1.23 2.45 9.96
C GLU A 31 2.15 3.14 8.93
N LEU A 32 1.89 4.40 8.61
CA LEU A 32 2.73 5.18 7.69
C LEU A 32 4.18 5.25 8.17
N LYS A 33 4.39 5.42 9.49
CA LYS A 33 5.73 5.40 10.09
C LYS A 33 6.39 4.03 10.00
N ALA A 34 5.68 2.97 10.41
CA ALA A 34 6.24 1.62 10.52
C ALA A 34 6.45 0.92 9.16
N ASP A 35 5.49 1.06 8.25
CA ASP A 35 5.48 0.31 6.99
C ASP A 35 6.08 1.10 5.81
N PHE A 36 5.95 2.45 5.81
CA PHE A 36 6.40 3.31 4.73
C PHE A 36 7.62 4.17 5.09
N GLY A 37 8.18 3.98 6.28
CA GLY A 37 9.45 4.60 6.67
C GLY A 37 9.38 6.12 6.75
N ALA A 38 8.22 6.70 7.08
CA ALA A 38 8.05 8.15 7.14
C ALA A 38 9.01 8.86 8.10
N GLU A 39 9.61 8.15 9.07
CA GLU A 39 10.64 8.70 9.97
C GLU A 39 12.06 8.63 9.39
N SER A 40 12.28 7.89 8.31
CA SER A 40 13.61 7.61 7.75
C SER A 40 14.05 8.60 6.66
N PHE A 41 13.17 9.50 6.20
CA PHE A 41 13.50 10.46 5.15
C PHE A 41 14.02 11.77 5.77
N ASN A 42 15.34 11.89 5.86
CA ASN A 42 16.00 13.18 6.11
C ASN A 42 16.96 13.48 4.95
N LEU A 43 16.39 13.97 3.85
CA LEU A 43 17.17 14.37 2.68
C LEU A 43 17.78 15.76 2.95
N LYS A 44 18.92 16.06 2.33
CA LYS A 44 19.66 17.33 2.49
C LYS A 44 18.96 18.51 1.80
N GLY A 45 17.67 18.72 2.06
CA GLY A 45 16.84 19.79 1.52
C GLY A 45 15.36 19.61 1.83
N PHE A 46 14.62 20.73 1.85
CA PHE A 46 13.17 20.74 2.10
C PHE A 46 12.39 20.05 0.96
N TYR A 47 12.56 20.52 -0.28
CA TYR A 47 11.82 19.99 -1.44
C TYR A 47 12.05 18.50 -1.71
N PRO A 48 13.28 17.95 -1.61
CA PRO A 48 13.48 16.51 -1.75
C PRO A 48 12.73 15.70 -0.67
N THR A 49 12.74 16.19 0.58
CA THR A 49 12.05 15.55 1.70
C THR A 49 10.53 15.59 1.52
N GLU A 50 9.99 16.73 1.06
CA GLU A 50 8.58 16.88 0.72
C GLU A 50 8.16 15.93 -0.40
N ALA A 51 8.95 15.85 -1.49
CA ALA A 51 8.67 14.93 -2.59
C ALA A 51 8.69 13.46 -2.13
N ALA A 52 9.65 13.08 -1.28
CA ALA A 52 9.70 11.74 -0.70
C ALA A 52 8.48 11.44 0.19
N LEU A 53 8.02 12.42 0.98
CA LEU A 53 6.84 12.30 1.80
C LEU A 53 5.57 12.13 0.94
N ILE A 54 5.39 12.98 -0.07
CA ILE A 54 4.24 12.89 -1.00
C ILE A 54 4.22 11.53 -1.69
N PHE A 55 5.37 11.07 -2.19
CA PHE A 55 5.48 9.75 -2.82
C PHE A 55 5.08 8.62 -1.85
N SER A 56 5.54 8.69 -0.60
CA SER A 56 5.18 7.74 0.45
C SER A 56 3.68 7.74 0.75
N MET A 57 3.05 8.91 0.77
CA MET A 57 1.60 9.05 0.95
C MET A 57 0.81 8.47 -0.22
N ILE A 58 1.27 8.64 -1.46
CA ILE A 58 0.67 8.03 -2.65
C ILE A 58 0.77 6.50 -2.56
N ALA A 59 1.94 5.97 -2.21
CA ALA A 59 2.15 4.53 -2.04
C ALA A 59 1.26 3.94 -0.94
N TYR A 60 1.09 4.65 0.18
CA TYR A 60 0.16 4.27 1.26
C TYR A 60 -1.28 4.18 0.76
N ASN A 61 -1.75 5.22 0.06
CA ASN A 61 -3.10 5.24 -0.50
C ASN A 61 -3.33 4.10 -1.49
N LEU A 62 -2.36 3.85 -2.38
CA LEU A 62 -2.44 2.74 -3.33
C LEU A 62 -2.54 1.39 -2.61
N MET A 63 -1.74 1.17 -1.56
CA MET A 63 -1.80 -0.06 -0.79
C MET A 63 -3.13 -0.21 -0.02
N SER A 64 -3.68 0.90 0.47
CA SER A 64 -4.99 0.94 1.12
C SER A 64 -6.10 0.50 0.15
N ILE A 65 -6.10 1.04 -1.08
CA ILE A 65 -7.03 0.64 -2.14
C ILE A 65 -6.85 -0.84 -2.47
N PHE A 66 -5.61 -1.31 -2.63
CA PHE A 66 -5.31 -2.71 -2.89
C PHE A 66 -5.87 -3.64 -1.79
N ARG A 67 -5.74 -3.27 -0.52
CA ARG A 67 -6.33 -4.03 0.59
C ARG A 67 -7.86 -4.13 0.49
N ILE A 68 -8.52 -3.00 0.24
CA ILE A 68 -9.99 -2.93 0.20
C ILE A 68 -10.53 -3.70 -1.01
N PHE A 69 -10.00 -3.43 -2.21
CA PHE A 69 -10.55 -3.97 -3.46
C PHE A 69 -10.07 -5.38 -3.78
N VAL A 70 -8.78 -5.66 -3.58
CA VAL A 70 -8.19 -6.94 -4.03
C VAL A 70 -8.21 -7.99 -2.93
N LEU A 71 -7.88 -7.62 -1.69
CA LEU A 71 -7.89 -8.59 -0.58
C LEU A 71 -9.25 -8.73 0.08
N GLN A 72 -10.13 -7.72 0.00
CA GLN A 72 -11.45 -7.69 0.65
C GLN A 72 -11.38 -8.01 2.16
N GLU A 73 -10.25 -7.70 2.80
CA GLU A 73 -10.05 -8.01 4.22
C GLU A 73 -10.51 -6.83 5.07
N LYS A 74 -11.37 -7.12 6.06
CA LYS A 74 -11.86 -6.11 7.03
C LYS A 74 -10.77 -5.66 8.01
N THR A 75 -9.72 -6.46 8.18
CA THR A 75 -8.59 -6.18 9.08
C THR A 75 -7.43 -5.54 8.33
N GLN A 76 -6.95 -4.40 8.85
CA GLN A 76 -5.76 -3.71 8.37
C GLN A 76 -4.51 -4.53 8.75
N LYS A 77 -3.96 -5.27 7.79
CA LYS A 77 -2.69 -6.00 7.96
C LYS A 77 -1.53 -5.10 7.57
N THR A 78 -0.42 -5.23 8.28
CA THR A 78 0.84 -4.53 8.00
C THR A 78 1.37 -4.90 6.61
N LEU A 79 2.13 -3.99 6.01
CA LEU A 79 2.75 -4.16 4.71
C LEU A 79 3.67 -5.39 4.67
N SER A 80 4.39 -5.67 5.75
CA SER A 80 5.25 -6.85 5.90
C SER A 80 4.46 -8.17 5.77
N THR A 81 3.29 -8.24 6.41
CA THR A 81 2.38 -9.40 6.34
C THR A 81 1.78 -9.54 4.94
N LEU A 82 1.44 -8.42 4.29
CA LEU A 82 0.94 -8.42 2.92
C LEU A 82 1.99 -8.91 1.95
N ARG A 83 3.22 -8.38 2.03
CA ARG A 83 4.36 -8.81 1.21
C ARG A 83 4.60 -10.31 1.35
N TYR A 84 4.61 -10.82 2.58
CA TYR A 84 4.74 -12.25 2.81
C TYR A 84 3.61 -13.04 2.15
N ARG A 85 2.34 -12.63 2.32
CA ARG A 85 1.21 -13.38 1.75
C ARG A 85 1.08 -13.29 0.23
N THR A 86 1.55 -12.21 -0.39
CA THR A 86 1.49 -12.01 -1.84
C THR A 86 2.72 -12.53 -2.57
N PHE A 87 3.91 -12.45 -1.96
CA PHE A 87 5.19 -12.76 -2.60
C PHE A 87 5.96 -13.93 -1.98
N ALA A 88 5.59 -14.47 -0.81
CA ALA A 88 6.20 -15.70 -0.31
C ALA A 88 5.68 -16.90 -1.11
N ILE A 89 6.29 -17.10 -2.26
CA ILE A 89 6.16 -18.31 -3.06
C ILE A 89 7.55 -18.94 -3.02
N GLY A 90 7.65 -20.19 -2.57
CA GLY A 90 8.94 -20.88 -2.59
C GLY A 90 9.47 -20.95 -4.02
N ASP A 91 10.73 -20.63 -4.22
CA ASP A 91 11.38 -20.68 -5.52
C ASP A 91 12.72 -21.41 -5.43
N TYR A 92 13.20 -21.88 -6.56
CA TYR A 92 14.54 -22.43 -6.70
C TYR A 92 15.11 -22.06 -8.06
N PHE A 93 16.42 -21.83 -8.08
CA PHE A 93 17.14 -21.60 -9.33
C PHE A 93 17.55 -22.93 -9.92
N GLU A 94 17.26 -23.13 -11.20
CA GLU A 94 17.74 -24.26 -11.97
C GLU A 94 18.61 -23.73 -13.10
N LYS A 95 19.83 -24.24 -13.20
CA LYS A 95 20.73 -23.92 -14.31
C LYS A 95 20.46 -24.92 -15.43
N VAL A 96 19.75 -24.49 -16.46
CA VAL A 96 19.50 -25.30 -17.66
C VAL A 96 20.40 -24.77 -18.77
N GLY A 97 21.52 -25.46 -19.02
CA GLY A 97 22.55 -25.02 -19.96
C GLY A 97 23.24 -23.72 -19.50
N HIS A 98 23.27 -22.71 -20.37
CA HIS A 98 23.85 -21.38 -20.08
C HIS A 98 22.85 -20.39 -19.46
N THR A 99 21.62 -20.80 -19.20
CA THR A 99 20.57 -19.90 -18.69
C THR A 99 20.17 -20.28 -17.27
N LEU A 100 20.23 -19.31 -16.35
CA LEU A 100 19.65 -19.43 -15.02
C LEU A 100 18.14 -19.24 -15.13
N LYS A 101 17.36 -20.28 -14.82
CA LYS A 101 15.90 -20.24 -14.81
C LYS A 101 15.41 -20.23 -13.36
N LEU A 102 14.63 -19.22 -13.01
CA LEU A 102 13.95 -19.15 -11.71
C LEU A 102 12.65 -19.95 -11.77
N LYS A 103 12.60 -21.07 -11.05
CA LYS A 103 11.39 -21.90 -10.92
C LYS A 103 10.67 -21.56 -9.63
N ILE A 104 9.48 -21.00 -9.76
CA ILE A 104 8.64 -20.60 -8.63
C ILE A 104 7.62 -21.73 -8.36
N ALA A 105 7.66 -22.33 -7.17
CA ALA A 105 6.78 -23.41 -6.71
C ALA A 105 5.37 -22.88 -6.40
N LEU A 106 4.61 -22.62 -7.45
CA LEU A 106 3.23 -22.18 -7.36
C LEU A 106 2.29 -23.39 -7.49
N THR A 107 1.72 -23.88 -6.38
CA THR A 107 0.83 -25.07 -6.35
C THR A 107 -0.46 -24.91 -7.17
N LYS A 108 -0.87 -23.67 -7.48
CA LYS A 108 -2.05 -23.37 -8.32
C LYS A 108 -1.66 -22.41 -9.45
N LYS A 109 -2.18 -22.60 -10.65
CA LYS A 109 -2.20 -21.59 -11.74
C LYS A 109 -2.50 -20.21 -11.10
N ARG A 110 -1.66 -19.19 -11.35
CA ARG A 110 -1.78 -17.81 -10.80
C ARG A 110 -3.25 -17.44 -10.59
N ARG A 111 -3.63 -17.03 -9.35
CA ARG A 111 -5.03 -16.68 -8.99
C ARG A 111 -5.59 -15.76 -10.08
N LYS A 112 -6.84 -15.97 -10.52
CA LYS A 112 -7.41 -15.24 -11.67
C LYS A 112 -7.25 -13.71 -11.53
N TRP A 113 -7.44 -13.16 -10.34
CA TRP A 113 -7.22 -11.72 -10.07
C TRP A 113 -5.77 -11.26 -10.28
N PHE A 114 -4.77 -12.10 -9.98
CA PHE A 114 -3.35 -11.76 -10.15
C PHE A 114 -2.93 -11.78 -11.62
N ARG A 115 -3.58 -12.61 -12.45
CA ARG A 115 -3.45 -12.51 -13.91
C ARG A 115 -4.12 -11.25 -14.44
N GLY A 116 -5.30 -10.91 -13.91
CA GLY A 116 -6.02 -9.67 -14.23
C GLY A 116 -5.23 -8.37 -14.03
N LEU A 117 -4.26 -8.34 -13.09
CA LEU A 117 -3.34 -7.21 -12.93
C LEU A 117 -2.47 -6.94 -14.17
N TRP A 118 -2.13 -7.99 -14.92
CA TRP A 118 -1.28 -7.93 -16.11
C TRP A 118 -2.07 -8.04 -17.42
N ASP A 119 -3.33 -8.48 -17.36
CA ASP A 119 -4.25 -8.55 -18.49
C ASP A 119 -4.91 -7.18 -18.81
N TYR A 120 -4.61 -6.13 -18.03
CA TYR A 120 -5.02 -4.78 -18.39
C TYR A 120 -4.21 -4.36 -19.63
N PRO A 121 -4.85 -3.97 -20.76
CA PRO A 121 -4.14 -3.39 -21.87
C PRO A 121 -3.59 -2.05 -21.40
N ILE A 122 -2.34 -2.05 -20.94
CA ILE A 122 -1.57 -0.84 -20.75
C ILE A 122 -1.23 -0.39 -22.18
N ASP A 123 -2.15 0.34 -22.78
CA ASP A 123 -1.88 1.11 -24.00
C ASP A 123 -1.08 2.36 -23.57
N LEU A 124 0.14 2.12 -23.08
CA LEU A 124 1.12 3.16 -22.81
C LEU A 124 1.54 3.66 -24.19
N GLN A 125 0.95 4.77 -24.63
CA GLN A 125 1.47 5.58 -25.73
C GLN A 125 2.80 6.24 -25.32
N MET A 126 3.80 5.42 -25.03
CA MET A 126 5.17 5.87 -24.87
C MET A 126 5.77 6.03 -26.25
N LYS A 127 5.56 7.21 -26.87
CA LYS A 127 6.54 7.73 -27.81
C LYS A 127 7.78 8.08 -26.99
N ILE A 128 8.68 7.12 -26.82
CA ILE A 128 10.03 7.40 -26.36
C ILE A 128 10.70 8.16 -27.51
N SER A 129 10.69 9.49 -27.42
CA SER A 129 11.47 10.35 -28.29
C SER A 129 12.95 10.10 -27.96
N THR A 130 13.64 9.31 -28.79
CA THR A 130 15.10 9.28 -28.81
C THR A 130 15.56 10.60 -29.43
N ALA A 131 15.93 11.54 -28.56
CA ALA A 131 16.83 12.65 -28.90
C ALA A 131 18.18 12.36 -28.27
#